data_AF-A0A523T4I1-F1
#
_entry.id   AF-A0A523T4I1-F1
#
_cell.length_a   1.000
_cell.length_b   1.000
_cell.length_c   1.000
_cell.angle_alpha   90.00
_cell.angle_beta   90.00
_cell.angle_gamma   90.00
#
_symmetry.space_group_name_H-M   'P 1'
#
loop_
_entity.id
_entity.type
_entity.pdbx_description
1 polymer ?
#
loop_
_entity_poly.entity_id
_entity_poly.type
_entity_poly.pdbx_seq_one_letter_code
_entity_poly.pdbx_strand_id
1 'polypeptide(L)'
;MALILTLTAIFLLALSGIAIWYFLHSRHLAQGGKVAKKGAEGLPFRWRYIIVPLVILSLAIILTAFFYHRLPAEVAYRFQADGSPDRWLARETITLWMLIAQLCLTLLAGAVVWGVVKLGILPRQTEDAWIEPPKLLSLMGNMIGLPQLIIGFAMLDIFSYNSYQTHIMPIWLFALIVMGVGGIILGFFFTLAIQRAWKAIK
;
A
#
# COMPACT_ATOMS: atom_id res chain seq x y z
N MET A 1 5.00 19.20 -4.15
CA MET A 1 4.11 18.58 -3.14
C MET A 1 2.71 18.32 -3.69
N ALA A 2 2.00 19.33 -4.23
CA ALA A 2 0.66 19.16 -4.81
C ALA A 2 0.61 18.13 -5.96
N LEU A 3 1.62 18.13 -6.85
CA LEU A 3 1.74 17.17 -7.97
C LEU A 3 1.89 15.71 -7.49
N ILE A 4 2.67 15.49 -6.43
CA ILE A 4 2.89 14.15 -5.87
C ILE A 4 1.62 13.66 -5.18
N LEU A 5 0.95 14.52 -4.41
CA LEU A 5 -0.33 14.20 -3.78
C LEU A 5 -1.43 13.94 -4.81
N THR A 6 -1.45 14.68 -5.92
CA THR A 6 -2.40 14.42 -7.02
C THR A 6 -2.07 13.13 -7.75
N LEU A 7 -0.80 12.82 -8.03
CA LEU A 7 -0.42 11.55 -8.64
C LEU A 7 -0.75 10.36 -7.73
N THR A 8 -0.49 10.46 -6.42
CA THR A 8 -0.87 9.42 -5.44
C THR A 8 -2.38 9.28 -5.34
N ALA A 9 -3.13 10.39 -5.33
CA ALA A 9 -4.59 10.35 -5.32
C ALA A 9 -5.15 9.74 -6.62
N ILE A 10 -4.61 10.11 -7.78
CA ILE A 10 -4.98 9.53 -9.08
C ILE A 10 -4.66 8.03 -9.11
N PHE A 11 -3.52 7.61 -8.57
CA PHE A 11 -3.14 6.19 -8.51
C PHE A 11 -4.06 5.39 -7.58
N LEU A 12 -4.42 5.94 -6.41
CA LEU A 12 -5.37 5.32 -5.48
C LEU A 12 -6.80 5.29 -6.05
N LEU A 13 -7.21 6.34 -6.78
CA LEU A 13 -8.50 6.39 -7.48
C LEU A 13 -8.55 5.45 -8.68
N ALA A 14 -7.44 5.27 -9.39
CA ALA A 14 -7.33 4.30 -10.47
C ALA A 14 -7.41 2.87 -9.92
N LEU A 15 -6.73 2.57 -8.81
CA LEU A 15 -6.81 1.28 -8.13
C LEU A 15 -8.21 0.99 -7.58
N SER A 16 -8.86 1.98 -6.98
CA SER A 16 -10.23 1.83 -6.49
C SER A 16 -11.24 1.71 -7.64
N GLY A 17 -11.05 2.46 -8.72
CA GLY A 17 -11.85 2.37 -9.95
C GLY A 17 -11.74 1.01 -10.62
N ILE A 18 -10.53 0.44 -10.72
CA ILE A 18 -10.31 -0.92 -11.25
C ILE A 18 -10.96 -1.96 -10.34
N ALA A 19 -10.87 -1.81 -9.01
CA ALA A 19 -11.51 -2.71 -8.06
C ALA A 19 -13.06 -2.64 -8.13
N ILE A 20 -13.62 -1.43 -8.26
CA ILE A 20 -15.08 -1.21 -8.38
C ILE A 20 -15.59 -1.71 -9.73
N TRP A 21 -14.88 -1.44 -10.83
CA TRP A 21 -15.23 -1.93 -12.16
C TRP A 21 -15.21 -3.46 -12.20
N TYR A 22 -14.17 -4.08 -11.63
CA TYR A 22 -14.08 -5.54 -11.52
C TYR A 22 -15.21 -6.12 -10.66
N PHE A 23 -15.57 -5.46 -9.55
CA PHE A 23 -16.69 -5.85 -8.68
C PHE A 23 -18.05 -5.78 -9.40
N LEU A 24 -18.33 -4.71 -10.13
CA LEU A 24 -19.57 -4.55 -10.90
C LEU A 24 -19.64 -5.54 -12.07
N HIS A 25 -18.52 -5.75 -12.77
CA HIS A 25 -18.43 -6.71 -13.87
C HIS A 25 -18.62 -8.15 -13.39
N SER A 26 -18.01 -8.53 -12.25
CA SER A 26 -18.20 -9.86 -11.64
C SER A 26 -19.65 -10.08 -11.17
N ARG A 27 -20.35 -9.05 -10.70
CA ARG A 27 -21.77 -9.16 -10.33
C ARG A 27 -22.66 -9.44 -11.53
N HIS A 28 -22.37 -8.83 -12.68
CA HIS A 28 -23.10 -9.11 -13.92
C HIS A 28 -22.91 -10.56 -14.41
N LEU A 29 -21.70 -11.11 -14.26
CA LEU A 29 -21.41 -12.51 -14.61
C LEU A 29 -22.04 -13.52 -13.62
N ALA A 30 -22.10 -13.17 -12.33
CA ALA A 30 -22.70 -14.03 -11.30
C ALA A 30 -24.24 -14.07 -11.33
N GLN A 31 -24.91 -13.05 -11.89
CA GLN A 31 -26.37 -13.05 -12.06
C GLN A 31 -26.85 -13.94 -13.22
N GLY A 32 -25.97 -14.35 -14.14
CA GLY A 32 -26.29 -15.23 -15.26
C GLY A 32 -26.25 -16.74 -14.95
N GLY A 33 -25.65 -17.16 -13.82
CA GLY A 33 -25.44 -18.58 -13.51
C GLY A 33 -25.85 -18.94 -12.09
N LYS A 34 -27.06 -19.50 -11.93
CA LYS A 34 -27.42 -20.25 -10.72
C LYS A 34 -26.57 -21.53 -10.68
N VAL A 35 -25.37 -21.47 -10.10
CA VAL A 35 -24.58 -22.67 -9.78
C VAL A 35 -24.65 -22.90 -8.28
N ALA A 36 -25.08 -24.12 -7.95
CA ALA A 36 -25.41 -24.60 -6.61
C ALA A 36 -24.26 -24.40 -5.60
N LYS A 37 -24.60 -23.83 -4.44
CA LYS A 37 -23.80 -23.84 -3.21
C LYS A 37 -23.56 -25.30 -2.78
N LYS A 38 -22.43 -25.88 -3.20
CA LYS A 38 -21.82 -27.03 -2.53
C LYS A 38 -20.55 -26.55 -1.82
N GLY A 39 -20.49 -26.76 -0.51
CA GLY A 39 -19.44 -26.39 0.45
C GLY A 39 -18.17 -25.80 -0.12
N ALA A 40 -18.06 -24.47 -0.13
CA ALA A 40 -16.86 -23.75 -0.47
C ALA A 40 -16.09 -23.42 0.83
N GLU A 41 -15.12 -24.25 1.20
CA GLU A 41 -14.09 -23.83 2.15
C GLU A 41 -13.27 -22.72 1.49
N GLY A 42 -13.56 -21.47 1.87
CA GLY A 42 -12.82 -20.30 1.39
C GLY A 42 -11.35 -20.35 1.84
N LEU A 43 -10.46 -19.78 1.05
CA LEU A 43 -9.05 -19.64 1.41
C LEU A 43 -8.92 -18.95 2.78
N PRO A 44 -8.28 -19.55 3.80
CA PRO A 44 -8.18 -18.92 5.10
C PRO A 44 -7.31 -17.67 5.03
N PHE A 45 -7.68 -16.65 5.82
CA PHE A 45 -6.86 -15.46 5.99
C PHE A 45 -5.49 -15.85 6.57
N ARG A 46 -4.41 -15.27 6.02
CA ARG A 46 -3.04 -15.48 6.49
C ARG A 46 -2.36 -14.12 6.68
N TRP A 47 -1.68 -13.95 7.81
CA TRP A 47 -0.93 -12.73 8.14
C TRP A 47 0.12 -12.34 7.08
N ARG A 48 0.68 -13.33 6.37
CA ARG A 48 1.62 -13.10 5.25
C ARG A 48 1.05 -12.17 4.17
N TYR A 49 -0.27 -12.10 4.02
CA TYR A 49 -0.90 -11.25 3.01
C TYR A 49 -0.75 -9.75 3.29
N ILE A 50 -0.48 -9.37 4.53
CA ILE A 50 -0.35 -7.97 4.96
C ILE A 50 0.91 -7.74 5.80
N ILE A 51 1.94 -8.57 5.61
CA ILE A 51 3.15 -8.50 6.45
C ILE A 51 3.95 -7.22 6.20
N VAL A 52 4.03 -6.75 4.96
CA VAL A 52 4.74 -5.51 4.62
C VAL A 52 4.13 -4.29 5.31
N PRO A 53 2.82 -3.99 5.19
CA PRO A 53 2.23 -2.85 5.89
C PRO A 53 2.32 -2.98 7.41
N LEU A 54 2.22 -4.19 7.97
CA LEU A 54 2.43 -4.40 9.41
C LEU A 54 3.86 -4.08 9.85
N VAL A 55 4.87 -4.56 9.12
CA VAL A 55 6.28 -4.29 9.42
C VAL A 55 6.58 -2.78 9.34
N ILE A 56 6.04 -2.09 8.32
CA ILE A 56 6.24 -0.64 8.18
C ILE A 56 5.58 0.12 9.33
N LEU A 57 4.36 -0.28 9.73
CA LEU A 57 3.67 0.31 10.88
C LEU A 57 4.47 0.10 12.18
N SER A 58 4.97 -1.12 12.41
CA SER A 58 5.82 -1.42 13.56
C SER A 58 7.09 -0.57 13.55
N LEU A 59 7.72 -0.40 12.39
CA LEU A 59 8.90 0.45 12.25
C LEU A 59 8.58 1.91 12.59
N ALA A 60 7.45 2.46 12.15
CA ALA A 60 7.05 3.82 12.49
C ALA A 60 6.75 4.01 13.99
N ILE A 61 6.17 3.00 14.64
CA ILE A 61 5.97 3.01 16.10
C ILE A 61 7.34 3.03 16.81
N ILE A 62 8.29 2.20 16.37
CA ILE A 62 9.65 2.17 16.93
C ILE A 62 10.36 3.51 16.72
N LEU A 63 10.28 4.08 15.52
CA LEU A 63 10.82 5.40 15.22
C LEU A 63 10.22 6.47 16.14
N THR A 64 8.90 6.44 16.35
CA THR A 64 8.24 7.34 17.30
C THR A 64 8.81 7.16 18.70
N ALA A 65 8.82 5.94 19.24
CA ALA A 65 9.31 5.70 20.59
C ALA A 65 10.75 6.19 20.81
N PHE A 66 11.62 5.99 19.81
CA PHE A 66 13.02 6.39 19.86
C PHE A 66 13.24 7.90 19.71
N PHE A 67 12.59 8.54 18.73
CA PHE A 67 12.82 9.94 18.40
C PHE A 67 11.95 10.91 19.19
N TYR A 68 10.77 10.53 19.64
CA TYR A 68 9.78 11.45 20.22
C TYR A 68 10.34 12.30 21.37
N HIS A 69 11.12 11.68 22.26
CA HIS A 69 11.76 12.36 23.38
C HIS A 69 12.86 13.35 22.98
N ARG A 70 13.39 13.21 21.76
CA ARG A 70 14.42 14.10 21.18
C ARG A 70 13.83 15.21 20.33
N LEU A 71 12.53 15.15 20.00
CA LEU A 71 11.90 16.13 19.14
C LEU A 71 11.63 17.43 19.92
N PRO A 72 11.96 18.61 19.34
CA PRO A 72 11.53 19.90 19.86
C PRO A 72 10.00 20.01 19.87
N ALA A 73 9.46 20.95 20.64
CA ALA A 73 8.00 21.16 20.73
C ALA A 73 7.37 21.43 19.36
N GLU A 74 8.09 22.15 18.49
CA GLU A 74 7.72 22.38 17.09
C GLU A 74 8.72 21.73 16.15
N VAL A 75 8.19 21.05 15.13
CA VAL A 75 8.95 20.23 14.19
C VAL A 75 8.78 20.81 12.79
N ALA A 76 9.89 21.06 12.10
CA ALA A 76 9.90 21.41 10.69
C ALA A 76 9.49 20.18 9.87
N TYR A 77 8.37 20.28 9.14
CA TYR A 77 7.84 19.15 8.35
C TYR A 77 7.86 19.40 6.83
N ARG A 78 8.01 20.66 6.43
CA ARG A 78 8.12 21.05 5.02
C ARG A 78 9.44 21.77 4.81
N PHE A 79 10.16 21.36 3.78
CA PHE A 79 11.44 21.91 3.40
C PHE A 79 11.37 22.54 2.01
N GLN A 80 12.14 23.61 1.82
CA GLN A 80 12.39 24.22 0.52
C GLN A 80 13.41 23.39 -0.29
N ALA A 81 13.61 23.75 -1.56
CA ALA A 81 14.54 23.02 -2.43
C ALA A 81 16.01 23.15 -2.01
N ASP A 82 16.34 24.21 -1.25
CA ASP A 82 17.64 24.44 -0.61
C ASP A 82 17.80 23.68 0.72
N GLY A 83 16.77 22.95 1.16
CA GLY A 83 16.76 22.21 2.42
C GLY A 83 16.37 23.04 3.65
N SER A 84 16.10 24.34 3.49
CA SER A 84 15.67 25.19 4.61
C SER A 84 14.25 24.81 5.09
N PRO A 85 13.96 24.91 6.40
CA PRO A 85 12.61 24.70 6.91
C PRO A 85 11.66 25.81 6.43
N ASP A 86 10.49 25.41 5.92
CA ASP A 86 9.42 26.31 5.43
C ASP A 86 8.23 26.34 6.40
N ARG A 87 7.81 25.17 6.90
CA ARG A 87 6.64 25.05 7.80
C ARG A 87 6.92 24.19 9.02
N TRP A 88 6.37 24.66 10.13
CA TRP A 88 6.48 24.06 11.45
C TRP A 88 5.12 23.57 11.91
N LEU A 89 5.12 22.50 12.71
CA LEU A 89 3.92 21.94 13.33
C LEU A 89 4.29 21.40 14.71
N ALA A 90 3.34 21.39 15.64
CA ALA A 90 3.56 20.73 16.93
C ALA A 90 3.95 19.26 16.75
N ARG A 91 4.94 18.78 17.51
CA ARG A 91 5.45 17.41 17.40
C ARG A 91 4.35 16.37 17.63
N GLU A 92 3.40 16.67 18.51
CA GLU A 92 2.27 15.80 18.86
C GLU A 92 1.38 15.64 17.63
N THR A 93 1.07 16.75 16.96
CA THR A 93 0.20 16.78 15.79
C THR A 93 0.83 16.05 14.61
N ILE A 94 2.10 16.32 14.27
CA ILE A 94 2.75 15.70 13.11
C ILE A 94 2.92 14.19 13.32
N THR A 95 3.34 13.78 14.52
CA THR A 95 3.53 12.37 14.88
C THR A 95 2.19 11.62 14.83
N LEU A 96 1.15 12.20 15.42
CA LEU A 96 -0.19 11.60 15.44
C LEU A 96 -0.74 11.43 14.02
N TRP A 97 -0.66 12.46 13.17
CA TRP A 97 -1.16 12.36 11.79
C TRP A 97 -0.43 11.31 10.96
N MET A 98 0.90 11.19 11.10
CA MET A 98 1.66 10.17 10.38
C MET A 98 1.31 8.76 10.84
N LEU A 99 1.20 8.54 12.15
CA LEU A 99 0.80 7.24 12.70
C LEU A 99 -0.63 6.86 12.32
N ILE A 100 -1.57 7.81 12.35
CA ILE A 100 -2.95 7.60 11.88
C ILE A 100 -2.94 7.21 10.41
N ALA A 101 -2.23 7.94 9.55
CA ALA A 101 -2.15 7.63 8.13
C ALA A 101 -1.60 6.21 7.88
N GLN A 102 -0.54 5.82 8.59
CA GLN A 102 0.01 4.46 8.48
C GLN A 102 -0.93 3.38 9.00
N LEU A 103 -1.61 3.62 10.12
CA LEU A 103 -2.59 2.70 10.67
C LEU A 103 -3.76 2.50 9.71
N CYS A 104 -4.30 3.59 9.16
CA CYS A 104 -5.38 3.54 8.16
C CYS A 104 -4.99 2.73 6.93
N LEU A 105 -3.77 2.90 6.40
CA LEU A 105 -3.28 2.10 5.26
C LEU A 105 -3.13 0.61 5.63
N THR A 106 -2.62 0.31 6.82
CA THR A 106 -2.49 -1.08 7.28
C THR A 106 -3.85 -1.74 7.44
N LEU A 107 -4.83 -1.03 8.03
CA LEU A 107 -6.20 -1.50 8.15
C LEU A 107 -6.87 -1.68 6.79
N LEU A 108 -6.63 -0.76 5.84
CA LEU A 108 -7.11 -0.88 4.47
C LEU A 108 -6.55 -2.15 3.79
N ALA A 109 -5.27 -2.47 3.98
CA ALA A 109 -4.68 -3.71 3.47
C ALA A 109 -5.37 -4.95 4.05
N GLY A 110 -5.61 -4.95 5.36
CA GLY A 110 -6.37 -6.00 6.04
C GLY A 110 -7.79 -6.13 5.50
N ALA A 111 -8.50 -5.01 5.35
CA ALA A 111 -9.87 -4.97 4.85
C ALA A 111 -9.99 -5.47 3.41
N VAL A 112 -9.05 -5.08 2.53
CA VAL A 112 -8.99 -5.56 1.13
C VAL A 112 -8.79 -7.07 1.10
N VAL A 113 -7.76 -7.59 1.80
CA VAL A 113 -7.47 -9.03 1.83
C VAL A 113 -8.62 -9.82 2.44
N TRP A 114 -9.16 -9.36 3.56
CA TRP A 114 -10.29 -10.00 4.24
C TRP A 114 -11.56 -9.99 3.38
N GLY A 115 -11.85 -8.88 2.71
CA GLY A 115 -12.99 -8.76 1.79
C GLY A 115 -12.88 -9.75 0.64
N VAL A 116 -11.70 -9.87 0.03
CA VAL A 116 -11.45 -10.81 -1.07
C VAL A 116 -11.60 -12.27 -0.62
N VAL A 117 -11.06 -12.61 0.56
CA VAL A 117 -11.19 -13.94 1.17
C VAL A 117 -12.64 -14.28 1.49
N LYS A 118 -13.35 -13.39 2.20
CA LYS A 118 -14.70 -13.62 2.70
C LYS A 118 -15.73 -13.72 1.58
N LEU A 119 -15.55 -12.96 0.51
CA LEU A 119 -16.44 -12.95 -0.64
C LEU A 119 -16.13 -14.07 -1.65
N GLY A 120 -15.05 -14.84 -1.44
CA GLY A 120 -14.65 -15.91 -2.37
C GLY A 120 -14.39 -15.40 -3.78
N ILE A 121 -13.93 -14.15 -3.93
CA ILE A 121 -13.81 -13.47 -5.23
C ILE A 121 -12.73 -14.10 -6.10
N LEU A 122 -11.76 -14.80 -5.51
CA LEU A 122 -10.81 -15.57 -6.31
C LEU A 122 -11.50 -16.87 -6.80
N PRO A 123 -11.72 -17.02 -8.12
CA PRO A 123 -12.29 -18.25 -8.65
C PRO A 123 -11.39 -19.42 -8.25
N ARG A 124 -12.03 -20.49 -7.75
CA ARG A 124 -11.39 -21.77 -7.44
C ARG A 124 -10.62 -22.21 -8.68
N GLN A 125 -9.31 -22.28 -8.57
CA GLN A 125 -8.47 -22.67 -9.70
C GLN A 125 -8.82 -24.06 -10.17
N THR A 126 -9.17 -24.16 -11.46
CA THR A 126 -8.81 -25.28 -12.31
C THR A 126 -7.31 -25.56 -12.12
N GLU A 127 -6.93 -26.84 -12.04
CA GLU A 127 -5.60 -27.34 -11.67
C GLU A 127 -4.44 -26.77 -12.51
N ASP A 128 -4.73 -26.05 -13.61
CA ASP A 128 -3.79 -25.44 -14.55
C ASP A 128 -3.43 -23.96 -14.31
N ALA A 129 -3.97 -23.31 -13.28
CA ALA A 129 -3.72 -21.88 -13.07
C ALA A 129 -2.39 -21.59 -12.34
N TRP A 130 -1.33 -21.34 -13.11
CA TRP A 130 0.06 -21.13 -12.67
C TRP A 130 0.37 -19.94 -11.71
N ILE A 131 -0.60 -19.18 -11.20
CA ILE A 131 -0.37 -18.21 -10.10
C ILE A 131 -1.28 -18.59 -8.95
N GLU A 132 -0.72 -19.20 -7.91
CA GLU A 132 -1.48 -19.61 -6.73
C GLU A 132 -2.32 -18.45 -6.16
N PRO A 133 -3.63 -18.62 -5.89
CA PRO A 133 -4.52 -17.61 -5.34
C PRO A 133 -3.96 -16.91 -4.07
N PRO A 134 -3.26 -17.64 -3.16
CA PRO A 134 -2.52 -17.02 -2.06
C PRO A 134 -1.43 -16.03 -2.47
N LYS A 135 -0.73 -16.24 -3.60
CA LYS A 135 0.33 -15.33 -4.07
C LYS A 135 -0.26 -14.03 -4.60
N LEU A 136 -1.35 -14.10 -5.36
CA LEU A 136 -2.06 -12.91 -5.83
C LEU A 136 -2.63 -12.10 -4.67
N LEU A 137 -3.27 -12.76 -3.71
CA LEU A 137 -3.82 -12.12 -2.51
C LEU A 137 -2.72 -11.49 -1.65
N SER A 138 -1.56 -12.15 -1.55
CA SER A 138 -0.37 -11.60 -0.89
C SER A 138 0.17 -10.38 -1.60
N LEU A 139 0.19 -10.36 -2.94
CA LEU A 139 0.63 -9.20 -3.71
C LEU A 139 -0.30 -8.02 -3.44
N MET A 140 -1.62 -8.22 -3.58
CA MET A 140 -2.62 -7.16 -3.39
C MET A 140 -2.55 -6.50 -2.01
N GLY A 141 -2.46 -7.30 -0.94
CA GLY A 141 -2.39 -6.78 0.42
C GLY A 141 -1.06 -6.06 0.72
N ASN A 142 0.06 -6.57 0.22
CA ASN A 142 1.37 -5.97 0.46
C ASN A 142 1.67 -4.76 -0.43
N MET A 143 0.96 -4.57 -1.55
CA MET A 143 1.12 -3.39 -2.42
C MET A 143 0.81 -2.07 -1.69
N ILE A 144 -0.09 -2.09 -0.70
CA ILE A 144 -0.38 -0.91 0.14
C ILE A 144 0.83 -0.52 1.00
N GLY A 145 1.80 -1.42 1.18
CA GLY A 145 3.08 -1.12 1.81
C GLY A 145 3.88 -0.05 1.05
N LEU A 146 3.72 0.11 -0.27
CA LEU A 146 4.46 1.11 -1.04
C LEU A 146 4.16 2.56 -0.63
N PRO A 147 2.89 3.03 -0.65
CA PRO A 147 2.58 4.37 -0.15
C PRO A 147 2.87 4.51 1.35
N GLN A 148 2.71 3.43 2.13
CA GLN A 148 3.05 3.44 3.56
C GLN A 148 4.55 3.63 3.80
N LEU A 149 5.41 3.05 2.94
CA LEU A 149 6.86 3.21 2.97
C LEU A 149 7.27 4.65 2.68
N ILE A 150 6.62 5.32 1.72
CA ILE A 150 6.86 6.73 1.41
C ILE A 150 6.55 7.61 2.63
N ILE A 151 5.40 7.37 3.30
CA ILE A 151 5.03 8.09 4.51
C ILE A 151 6.02 7.79 5.65
N GLY A 152 6.41 6.52 5.83
CA GLY A 152 7.40 6.12 6.84
C GLY A 152 8.77 6.76 6.63
N PHE A 153 9.21 6.88 5.39
CA PHE A 153 10.44 7.60 5.06
C PHE A 153 10.31 9.11 5.35
N ALA A 154 9.20 9.74 4.98
CA ALA A 154 8.96 11.15 5.31
C ALA A 154 9.00 11.39 6.83
N MET A 155 8.44 10.46 7.62
CA MET A 155 8.50 10.48 9.07
C MET A 155 9.94 10.39 9.59
N LEU A 156 10.72 9.45 9.06
CA LEU A 156 12.13 9.27 9.42
C LEU A 156 12.96 10.52 9.09
N ASP A 157 12.79 11.08 7.89
CA ASP A 157 13.54 12.26 7.43
C ASP A 157 13.21 13.49 8.29
N ILE A 158 11.92 13.72 8.58
CA ILE A 158 11.49 14.80 9.48
C ILE A 158 12.07 14.62 10.89
N PHE A 159 12.03 13.40 11.43
CA PHE A 159 12.57 13.14 12.78
C PHE A 159 14.10 13.27 12.84
N SER A 160 14.78 12.78 11.81
CA SER A 160 16.23 12.88 11.65
C SER A 160 16.66 14.34 11.58
N TYR A 161 16.01 15.15 10.75
CA TYR A 161 16.31 16.57 10.63
C TYR A 161 16.10 17.31 11.95
N ASN A 162 14.96 17.11 12.61
CA ASN A 162 14.66 17.85 13.83
C ASN A 162 15.49 17.41 15.05
N SER A 163 16.05 16.20 15.04
CA SER A 163 16.88 15.68 16.14
C SER A 163 18.39 15.86 15.91
N TYR A 164 18.85 15.79 14.66
CA TYR A 164 20.27 15.78 14.31
C TYR A 164 20.66 16.82 13.25
N GLN A 165 19.71 17.58 12.71
CA GLN A 165 19.92 18.51 11.58
C GLN A 165 20.45 17.82 10.31
N THR A 166 20.18 16.52 10.18
CA THR A 166 20.62 15.71 9.04
C THR A 166 19.43 15.33 8.16
N HIS A 167 19.41 15.86 6.93
CA HIS A 167 18.55 15.39 5.85
C HIS A 167 19.11 14.10 5.26
N ILE A 168 18.29 13.06 5.12
CA ILE A 168 18.75 11.78 4.57
C ILE A 168 18.75 11.88 3.05
N MET A 169 17.59 12.22 2.48
CA MET A 169 17.40 12.37 1.03
C MET A 169 16.09 13.11 0.78
N PRO A 170 15.98 13.93 -0.29
CA PRO A 170 14.72 14.56 -0.64
C PRO A 170 13.59 13.55 -0.84
N ILE A 171 12.44 13.79 -0.19
CA ILE A 171 11.26 12.91 -0.25
C ILE A 171 10.81 12.61 -1.68
N TRP A 172 10.93 13.59 -2.60
CA TRP A 172 10.55 13.39 -4.00
C TRP A 172 11.42 12.34 -4.70
N LEU A 173 12.72 12.31 -4.40
CA LEU A 173 13.67 11.36 -4.99
C LEU A 173 13.40 9.96 -4.44
N PHE A 174 13.18 9.85 -3.12
CA PHE A 174 12.79 8.59 -2.50
C PHE A 174 11.46 8.07 -3.06
N ALA A 175 10.45 8.94 -3.19
CA ALA A 175 9.17 8.56 -3.79
C ALA A 175 9.33 8.08 -5.23
N LEU A 176 10.19 8.72 -6.04
CA LEU A 176 10.46 8.31 -7.41
C LEU A 176 11.12 6.92 -7.46
N ILE A 177 12.05 6.63 -6.55
CA ILE A 177 12.67 5.30 -6.42
C ILE A 177 11.62 4.25 -6.05
N VAL A 178 10.81 4.51 -5.01
CA VAL A 178 9.77 3.57 -4.55
C VAL A 178 8.71 3.32 -5.62
N MET A 179 8.25 4.37 -6.30
CA MET A 179 7.30 4.24 -7.41
C MET A 179 7.91 3.51 -8.61
N GLY A 180 9.19 3.77 -8.93
CA GLY A 180 9.90 3.08 -10.01
C GLY A 180 10.03 1.59 -9.74
N VAL A 181 10.51 1.22 -8.55
CA VAL A 181 10.63 -0.19 -8.13
C VAL A 181 9.26 -0.87 -8.05
N GLY A 182 8.27 -0.21 -7.42
CA GLY A 182 6.90 -0.72 -7.34
C GLY A 182 6.26 -0.91 -8.72
N GLY A 183 6.51 0.02 -9.65
CA GLY A 183 6.06 -0.04 -11.04
C GLY A 183 6.72 -1.17 -11.82
N ILE A 184 8.02 -1.41 -11.63
CA ILE A 184 8.72 -2.55 -12.26
C ILE A 184 8.14 -3.88 -11.75
N ILE A 185 7.96 -4.01 -10.44
CA ILE A 185 7.37 -5.21 -9.83
C ILE A 185 5.97 -5.45 -10.41
N LEU A 186 5.13 -4.41 -10.41
CA LEU A 186 3.76 -4.51 -10.93
C LEU A 186 3.74 -4.82 -12.44
N GLY A 187 4.59 -4.15 -13.23
CA GLY A 187 4.73 -4.37 -14.66
C GLY A 187 5.18 -5.80 -14.99
N PHE A 188 6.09 -6.37 -14.21
CA PHE A 188 6.48 -7.77 -14.33
C PHE A 188 5.28 -8.71 -14.09
N PHE A 189 4.48 -8.46 -13.05
CA PHE A 189 3.27 -9.26 -12.81
C PHE A 189 2.21 -9.09 -13.92
N PHE A 190 2.03 -7.87 -14.45
CA PHE A 190 1.10 -7.60 -15.55
C PHE A 190 1.52 -8.27 -16.84
N THR A 191 2.80 -8.18 -17.22
CA THR A 191 3.33 -8.84 -18.42
C THR A 191 3.18 -10.36 -18.31
N LEU A 192 3.47 -10.94 -17.14
CA LEU A 192 3.18 -12.35 -16.87
C LEU A 192 1.69 -12.68 -17.01
N ALA A 193 0.78 -11.82 -16.53
CA ALA A 193 -0.65 -12.04 -16.64
C ALA A 193 -1.13 -11.98 -18.11
N ILE A 194 -0.69 -11.00 -18.90
CA ILE A 194 -1.07 -10.83 -20.31
C ILE A 194 -0.54 -11.98 -21.17
N GLN A 195 0.75 -12.32 -21.01
CA GLN A 195 1.34 -13.46 -21.74
C GLN A 195 0.58 -14.76 -21.48
N ARG A 196 0.00 -14.91 -20.28
CA ARG A 196 -0.79 -16.09 -19.90
C ARG A 196 -2.21 -16.05 -20.44
N ALA A 197 -2.86 -14.88 -20.41
CA ALA A 197 -4.17 -14.70 -21.05
C ALA A 197 -4.11 -15.06 -22.54
N TRP A 198 -3.02 -14.69 -23.22
CA TRP A 198 -2.80 -15.05 -24.63
C TRP A 198 -2.54 -16.55 -24.86
N LYS A 199 -1.84 -17.22 -23.93
CA LYS A 199 -1.63 -18.68 -24.03
C LYS A 199 -2.90 -19.50 -23.73
N ALA A 200 -3.80 -18.99 -22.88
CA ALA A 200 -5.05 -19.68 -22.54
C ALA A 200 -6.15 -19.56 -23.62
N ILE A 201 -6.00 -18.63 -24.56
CA ILE A 201 -6.91 -18.44 -25.71
C ILE A 201 -6.53 -19.34 -26.90
N LYS A 202 -5.35 -19.97 -26.87
CA LYS A 202 -4.81 -20.79 -27.95
C LYS A 202 -4.96 -22.28 -27.64
#